data_AF-A0A0D3AGB4-F1
#
_entry.id   AF-A0A0D3AGB4-F1
#
_cell.length_a   1.000
_cell.length_b   1.000
_cell.length_c   1.000
_cell.angle_alpha   90.00
_cell.angle_beta   90.00
_cell.angle_gamma   90.00
#
_symmetry.space_group_name_H-M   'P 1'
#
loop_
_entity.id
_entity.type
_entity.pdbx_description
1 polymer ?
#
loop_
_entity_poly.entity_id
_entity_poly.type
_entity_poly.pdbx_seq_one_letter_code
_entity_poly.pdbx_strand_id
1 'polypeptide(L)'
;MPKLPKTRTQDSNFLILDERNYSPELLLQTLDQDCRKMTDEQKKVYDEILSAVDDGIGGMFFLDGFGGTGKTFLWKLLSATIRSR
;
A
#
# COMPACT_ATOMS: atom_id res chain seq x y z
N MET A 1 8.16 -10.05 -20.28
CA MET A 1 6.84 -9.40 -20.18
C MET A 1 5.82 -10.42 -19.67
N PRO A 2 4.87 -10.03 -18.80
CA PRO A 2 3.76 -10.89 -18.40
C PRO A 2 3.02 -11.39 -19.64
N LYS A 3 2.67 -12.68 -19.68
CA LYS A 3 1.97 -13.27 -20.83
C LYS A 3 0.48 -13.17 -20.60
N LEU A 4 -0.24 -12.53 -21.53
CA LEU A 4 -1.70 -12.42 -21.46
C LEU A 4 -2.35 -13.81 -21.52
N PRO A 5 -3.35 -14.11 -20.68
CA PRO A 5 -4.10 -15.36 -20.76
C PRO A 5 -4.89 -15.44 -22.08
N LYS A 6 -5.03 -16.67 -22.59
CA LYS A 6 -5.63 -16.94 -23.91
C LYS A 6 -7.16 -16.87 -23.92
N THR A 7 -7.79 -16.78 -22.75
CA THR A 7 -9.25 -16.73 -22.61
C THR A 7 -9.73 -15.29 -22.75
N ARG A 8 -10.31 -15.04 -23.93
CA ARG A 8 -10.91 -13.78 -24.33
C ARG A 8 -12.31 -13.70 -23.73
N THR A 9 -12.44 -12.99 -22.62
CA THR A 9 -13.71 -12.41 -22.17
C THR A 9 -13.50 -10.91 -21.95
N GLN A 10 -14.51 -10.14 -22.35
CA GLN A 10 -14.42 -8.78 -22.87
C GLN A 10 -14.11 -7.69 -21.81
N ASP A 11 -13.59 -6.56 -22.32
CA ASP A 11 -13.63 -5.19 -21.77
C ASP A 11 -12.77 -4.78 -20.56
N SER A 12 -11.99 -5.66 -19.95
CA SER A 12 -11.15 -5.29 -18.79
C SER A 12 -9.64 -5.35 -19.09
N ASN A 13 -8.90 -4.32 -18.67
CA ASN A 13 -7.45 -4.27 -18.83
C ASN A 13 -6.79 -5.29 -17.89
N PHE A 14 -6.38 -6.44 -18.45
CA PHE A 14 -5.79 -7.55 -17.70
C PHE A 14 -4.60 -7.13 -16.84
N LEU A 15 -3.75 -6.21 -17.31
CA LEU A 15 -2.60 -5.75 -16.54
C LEU A 15 -3.02 -5.02 -15.27
N ILE A 16 -4.11 -4.24 -15.34
CA ILE A 16 -4.67 -3.53 -14.17
C ILE A 16 -5.35 -4.51 -13.22
N LEU A 17 -6.02 -5.54 -13.74
CA LEU A 17 -6.61 -6.58 -12.91
C LEU A 17 -5.52 -7.35 -12.15
N ASP A 18 -4.46 -7.77 -12.83
CA ASP A 18 -3.33 -8.47 -12.23
C ASP A 18 -2.61 -7.60 -11.19
N GLU A 19 -2.38 -6.32 -11.51
CA GLU A 19 -1.79 -5.35 -10.57
C GLU A 19 -2.65 -5.12 -9.33
N ARG A 20 -3.98 -5.28 -9.42
CA ARG A 20 -4.91 -5.11 -8.29
C ARG A 20 -5.21 -6.42 -7.56
N ASN A 21 -4.76 -7.57 -8.06
CA ASN A 21 -5.10 -8.88 -7.52
C ASN A 21 -4.25 -9.26 -6.30
N TYR A 22 -4.28 -8.43 -5.27
CA TYR A 22 -3.65 -8.72 -3.98
C TYR A 22 -4.56 -9.59 -3.12
N SER A 23 -4.00 -10.52 -2.35
CA SER A 23 -4.75 -11.23 -1.30
C SER A 23 -4.91 -10.31 -0.08
N PRO A 24 -6.14 -9.90 0.27
CA PRO A 24 -6.38 -9.07 1.45
C PRO A 24 -5.87 -9.74 2.73
N GLU A 25 -5.96 -11.07 2.82
CA GLU A 25 -5.52 -11.85 3.98
C GLU A 25 -4.01 -11.72 4.21
N LEU A 26 -3.21 -11.82 3.15
CA LEU A 26 -1.75 -11.65 3.24
C LEU A 26 -1.36 -10.20 3.57
N LEU A 27 -2.12 -9.23 3.06
CA LEU A 27 -1.91 -7.82 3.40
C LEU A 27 -2.21 -7.56 4.88
N LEU A 28 -3.35 -8.04 5.39
CA LEU A 28 -3.71 -7.92 6.80
C LEU A 28 -2.71 -8.63 7.73
N GLN A 29 -2.23 -9.81 7.34
CA GLN A 29 -1.18 -10.51 8.09
C GLN A 29 0.12 -9.70 8.13
N THR A 30 0.49 -9.08 7.00
CA THR A 30 1.65 -8.18 6.94
C THR A 30 1.47 -7.03 7.91
N LEU A 31 0.30 -6.40 7.95
CA LEU A 31 0.01 -5.28 8.87
C LEU A 31 0.10 -5.70 10.33
N ASP A 32 -0.50 -6.83 10.74
CA ASP A 32 -0.42 -7.29 12.15
C ASP A 32 1.04 -7.51 12.60
N GLN A 33 1.87 -8.07 11.73
CA GLN A 33 3.27 -8.35 12.04
C GLN A 33 4.15 -7.10 12.04
N ASP A 34 3.96 -6.22 11.07
CA ASP A 34 4.89 -5.14 10.79
C ASP A 34 4.47 -3.83 11.47
N CYS A 35 3.19 -3.55 11.70
CA CYS A 35 2.77 -2.29 12.32
C CYS A 35 3.36 -2.08 13.74
N ARG A 36 3.63 -3.18 14.46
CA ARG A 36 4.26 -3.14 15.80
C ARG A 36 5.74 -2.75 15.76
N LYS A 37 6.38 -2.72 14.59
CA LYS A 37 7.80 -2.42 14.40
C LYS A 37 8.08 -0.96 14.05
N MET A 38 7.02 -0.16 13.83
CA MET A 38 7.17 1.27 13.55
C MET A 38 7.75 2.00 14.77
N THR A 39 8.61 2.97 14.51
CA THR A 39 8.96 3.97 15.53
C THR A 39 7.78 4.92 15.74
N ASP A 40 7.78 5.67 16.84
CA ASP A 40 6.73 6.65 17.11
C ASP A 40 6.64 7.73 16.02
N GLU A 41 7.78 8.15 15.47
CA GLU A 41 7.83 9.11 14.35
C GLU A 41 7.20 8.54 13.07
N GLN A 42 7.56 7.30 12.71
CA GLN A 42 6.98 6.63 11.55
C GLN A 42 5.48 6.42 11.71
N LYS A 43 5.04 6.02 12.90
CA LYS A 43 3.64 5.82 13.21
C LYS A 43 2.84 7.12 13.08
N LYS A 44 3.38 8.23 13.57
CA LYS A 44 2.76 9.55 13.41
C LYS A 44 2.54 9.91 11.93
N VAL A 45 3.57 9.71 11.09
CA VAL A 45 3.46 9.96 9.64
C VAL A 45 2.45 9.03 8.98
N TYR A 46 2.47 7.75 9.36
CA TYR A 46 1.53 6.75 8.86
C TYR A 46 0.07 7.13 9.17
N ASP A 47 -0.21 7.50 10.42
CA ASP A 47 -1.54 7.88 10.89
C ASP A 47 -2.03 9.18 10.21
N GLU A 48 -1.14 10.18 10.05
CA GLU A 48 -1.45 11.45 9.37
C GLU A 48 -1.86 11.23 7.90
N ILE A 49 -1.08 10.43 7.16
CA ILE A 49 -1.37 10.13 5.76
C ILE A 49 -2.67 9.33 5.64
N LEU A 50 -2.89 8.33 6.50
CA LEU A 50 -4.12 7.54 6.47
C LEU A 50 -5.36 8.36 6.78
N SER A 51 -5.30 9.24 7.78
CA SER A 51 -6.43 10.15 8.06
C SER A 51 -6.76 11.00 6.84
N ALA A 52 -5.76 11.60 6.18
CA ALA A 52 -5.99 12.40 4.98
C ALA A 52 -6.63 11.61 3.83
N VAL A 53 -6.28 10.32 3.69
CA VAL A 53 -6.91 9.41 2.72
C VAL A 53 -8.35 9.09 3.12
N ASP A 54 -8.58 8.77 4.40
CA ASP A 54 -9.89 8.37 4.94
C ASP A 54 -10.89 9.53 4.91
N ASP A 55 -10.42 10.74 5.19
CA ASP A 55 -11.21 11.97 5.17
C ASP A 55 -11.40 12.54 3.75
N GLY A 56 -10.77 11.93 2.74
CA GLY A 56 -10.87 12.36 1.34
C GLY A 56 -10.34 13.78 1.08
N ILE A 57 -9.47 14.28 1.97
CA ILE A 57 -8.91 15.65 1.90
C ILE A 57 -8.03 15.83 0.65
N GLY A 58 -7.49 14.73 0.13
CA GLY A 58 -6.55 14.74 -0.99
C GLY A 58 -5.23 15.43 -0.62
N GLY A 59 -4.39 15.71 -1.62
CA GLY A 59 -3.12 16.43 -1.42
C GLY A 59 -1.89 15.62 -1.79
N MET A 60 -0.72 16.17 -1.44
CA MET A 60 0.59 15.58 -1.74
C MET A 60 1.45 15.55 -0.48
N PHE A 61 2.03 14.39 -0.18
CA PHE A 61 2.95 14.18 0.92
C PHE A 61 4.35 13.88 0.40
N PHE A 62 5.36 14.40 1.10
CA PHE A 62 6.77 14.04 0.89
C PHE A 62 7.28 13.32 2.12
N LEU A 63 7.78 12.10 1.92
CA LEU A 63 8.44 11.35 2.99
C LEU A 63 9.95 11.60 2.91
N ASP A 64 10.44 12.51 3.75
CA ASP A 64 11.86 12.81 3.85
C ASP A 64 12.55 12.00 4.97
N GLY A 65 13.82 11.69 4.76
CA GLY A 65 14.66 11.03 5.75
C GLY A 65 15.93 10.48 5.14
N PHE A 66 16.95 10.29 5.96
CA PHE A 66 18.23 9.74 5.53
C PHE A 66 18.13 8.30 4.99
N GLY A 67 19.16 7.84 4.29
CA GLY A 67 19.27 6.44 3.91
C GLY A 67 19.15 5.52 5.14
N GLY A 68 18.42 4.41 5.01
CA GLY A 68 18.25 3.45 6.11
C GLY A 68 17.14 3.74 7.13
N THR A 69 16.42 4.87 7.03
CA THR A 69 15.36 5.23 8.00
C THR A 69 14.01 4.52 7.80
N GLY A 70 13.96 3.44 7.01
CA GLY A 70 12.74 2.66 6.85
C GLY A 70 11.64 3.31 6.01
N LYS A 71 11.95 4.27 5.14
CA LYS A 71 10.95 4.86 4.21
C LYS A 71 10.22 3.81 3.37
N THR A 72 10.94 2.85 2.81
CA THR A 72 10.35 1.72 2.05
C THR A 72 9.43 0.86 2.91
N PHE A 73 9.78 0.68 4.18
CA PHE A 73 8.95 -0.04 5.14
C PHE A 73 7.62 0.70 5.40
N LEU A 74 7.67 2.02 5.56
CA LEU A 74 6.47 2.85 5.70
C LEU A 74 5.58 2.78 4.45
N TRP A 75 6.17 2.89 3.26
CA TRP A 75 5.43 2.76 1.99
C TRP A 75 4.75 1.40 1.82
N LYS A 76 5.41 0.32 2.24
CA LYS A 76 4.84 -1.04 2.23
C LYS A 76 3.59 -1.10 3.11
N LEU A 77 3.65 -0.56 4.34
CA LEU A 77 2.52 -0.55 5.28
C LEU A 77 1.36 0.29 4.77
N LEU A 78 1.60 1.54 4.35
CA LEU A 78 0.57 2.41 3.77
C LEU A 78 -0.12 1.73 2.58
N SER A 79 0.68 1.14 1.69
CA SER A 79 0.20 0.41 0.53
C SER A 79 -0.69 -0.78 0.90
N ALA A 80 -0.29 -1.57 1.90
CA ALA A 80 -1.04 -2.73 2.36
C ALA A 80 -2.37 -2.31 3.03
N THR A 81 -2.36 -1.25 3.82
CA THR A 81 -3.57 -0.74 4.47
C THR A 81 -4.59 -0.21 3.47
N ILE A 82 -4.14 0.55 2.47
CA ILE A 82 -5.04 1.09 1.45
C ILE A 82 -5.59 -0.03 0.56
N ARG A 83 -4.77 -1.03 0.20
CA ARG A 83 -5.15 -2.12 -0.73
C ARG A 83 -5.90 -3.28 -0.08
N SER A 84 -5.90 -3.39 1.25
CA SER A 84 -6.64 -4.44 1.98
C SER A 84 -8.10 -4.08 2.26
N ARG A 85 -8.50 -2.85 1.91
CA ARG A 85 -9.87 -2.34 1.98
C ARG A 85 -10.58 -2.56 0.66
#